data_AF-C4RCH7-F1
#
_entry.id   AF-C4RCH7-F1
#
_cell.length_a   1.000
_cell.length_b   1.000
_cell.length_c   1.000
_cell.angle_alpha   90.00
_cell.angle_beta   90.00
_cell.angle_gamma   90.00
#
_symmetry.space_group_name_H-M   'P 1'
#
loop_
_entity.id
_entity.type
_entity.pdbx_description
1 polymer ?
#
loop_
_entity_poly.entity_id
_entity_poly.type
_entity_poly.pdbx_seq_one_letter_code
_entity_poly.pdbx_strand_id
1 'polypeptide(L)'
;MSGTRLIDGAVAGAVGSAALNMVGYADMVLRARPASSTPEESARRVAGLTHVDLGPEDRAANRRAGLGPLLGYGLGVTTGVVFALLAGHRRTPLPVAVLLLGGGVMAASDGSMTALGVTDPRRWSRT
;
A
#
# COMPACT_ATOMS: atom_id res chain seq x y z
N MET A 1 -0.23 27.78 -1.74
CA MET A 1 0.36 26.51 -2.23
C MET A 1 -0.37 26.14 -3.52
N SER A 2 0.33 25.82 -4.62
CA SER A 2 -0.36 25.57 -5.91
C SER A 2 -1.01 24.19 -5.91
N GLY A 3 -2.30 24.10 -6.26
CA GLY A 3 -3.03 22.83 -6.38
C GLY A 3 -2.36 21.83 -7.32
N THR A 4 -1.53 22.30 -8.26
CA THR A 4 -0.70 21.48 -9.14
C THR A 4 0.18 20.48 -8.38
N ARG A 5 0.79 20.88 -7.25
CA ARG A 5 1.71 19.98 -6.52
C ARG A 5 1.00 18.81 -5.84
N LEU A 6 -0.24 19.03 -5.39
CA LEU A 6 -1.05 17.94 -4.84
C LEU A 6 -1.39 16.93 -5.93
N ILE A 7 -1.76 17.42 -7.12
CA ILE A 7 -2.05 16.59 -8.29
C ILE A 7 -0.79 15.81 -8.69
N ASP A 8 0.36 16.48 -8.77
CA ASP A 8 1.64 15.83 -9.08
C ASP A 8 1.99 14.75 -8.06
N GLY A 9 1.75 15.00 -6.76
CA GLY A 9 1.92 14.02 -5.69
C GLY A 9 0.99 12.82 -5.83
N ALA A 10 -0.30 13.05 -6.14
CA ALA A 10 -1.27 12.00 -6.37
C ALA A 10 -0.91 11.14 -7.59
N VAL A 11 -0.51 11.77 -8.69
CA VAL A 11 -0.05 11.10 -9.92
C VAL A 11 1.22 10.30 -9.63
N ALA A 12 2.19 10.86 -8.92
CA ALA A 12 3.40 10.15 -8.52
C ALA A 12 3.09 8.92 -7.66
N GLY A 13 2.16 9.04 -6.71
CA GLY A 13 1.67 7.92 -5.90
C GLY A 13 1.02 6.83 -6.75
N ALA A 14 0.14 7.20 -7.69
CA ALA A 14 -0.51 6.26 -8.60
C ALA A 14 0.51 5.53 -9.51
N VAL A 15 1.47 6.27 -10.09
CA VAL A 15 2.54 5.71 -10.92
C VAL A 15 3.43 4.77 -10.10
N GLY A 16 3.78 5.16 -8.87
CA GLY A 16 4.55 4.31 -7.96
C GLY A 16 3.83 3.00 -7.63
N SER A 17 2.52 3.06 -7.34
CA SER A 17 1.71 1.86 -7.13
C SER A 17 1.62 0.98 -8.38
N ALA A 18 1.48 1.56 -9.57
CA ALA A 18 1.48 0.81 -10.82
C ALA A 18 2.83 0.10 -11.05
N ALA A 19 3.95 0.80 -10.85
CA ALA A 19 5.29 0.23 -10.94
C ALA A 19 5.49 -0.92 -9.95
N LEU A 20 5.07 -0.76 -8.69
CA LEU A 20 5.15 -1.81 -7.68
C LEU A 20 4.35 -3.06 -8.08
N ASN A 21 3.13 -2.88 -8.60
CA ASN A 21 2.30 -3.99 -9.08
C ASN A 21 2.95 -4.70 -10.27
N MET A 22 3.49 -3.96 -11.25
CA MET A 22 4.18 -4.55 -12.40
C MET A 22 5.36 -5.42 -11.95
N VAL A 23 6.18 -4.92 -11.02
CA VAL A 23 7.29 -5.69 -10.45
C VAL A 23 6.79 -6.92 -9.69
N GLY A 24 5.73 -6.78 -8.90
CA GLY A 24 5.11 -7.89 -8.17
C GLY A 24 4.60 -9.00 -9.09
N TYR A 25 3.93 -8.64 -10.18
CA TYR A 25 3.48 -9.61 -11.18
C TYR A 25 4.64 -10.24 -11.96
N ALA A 26 5.66 -9.46 -12.30
CA ALA A 26 6.87 -10.01 -12.90
C ALA A 26 7.55 -11.03 -11.98
N ASP A 27 7.63 -10.75 -10.68
CA ASP A 27 8.14 -11.68 -9.66
C ASP A 27 7.29 -12.97 -9.59
N MET A 28 5.96 -12.85 -9.64
CA MET A 28 5.07 -14.02 -9.70
C MET A 28 5.31 -14.88 -10.94
N VAL A 29 5.47 -14.27 -12.11
CA VAL A 29 5.75 -14.98 -13.37
C VAL A 29 7.11 -15.66 -13.33
N LEU A 30 8.15 -14.93 -12.90
CA LEU A 30 9.53 -15.43 -12.91
C LEU A 30 9.77 -16.51 -11.86
N ARG A 31 9.12 -16.42 -10.69
CA ARG A 31 9.29 -17.39 -9.59
C ARG A 31 8.18 -18.43 -9.48
N ALA A 32 7.14 -18.35 -10.33
CA ALA A 32 5.95 -19.19 -10.28
C ALA A 32 5.29 -19.26 -8.88
N ARG A 33 5.38 -18.18 -8.09
CA ARG A 33 4.79 -18.10 -6.75
C ARG A 33 3.32 -17.68 -6.84
N PRO A 34 2.47 -18.12 -5.90
CA PRO A 34 1.09 -17.65 -5.83
C PRO A 34 1.01 -16.15 -5.49
N ALA A 35 -0.14 -15.56 -5.82
CA ALA A 35 -0.47 -14.22 -5.39
C ALA A 35 -0.52 -14.12 -3.86
N SER A 36 -0.21 -12.94 -3.34
CA SER A 36 -0.28 -12.68 -1.90
C SER A 36 -1.74 -12.54 -1.46
N SER A 37 -2.12 -13.22 -0.38
CA SER A 37 -3.43 -13.07 0.27
C SER A 37 -3.48 -11.93 1.31
N THR A 38 -2.34 -11.27 1.56
CA THR A 38 -2.23 -10.16 2.52
C THR A 38 -3.20 -9.00 2.24
N PRO A 39 -3.45 -8.56 0.99
CA PRO A 39 -4.41 -7.51 0.70
C PRO A 39 -5.85 -7.90 1.04
N GLU A 40 -6.25 -9.13 0.74
CA GLU A 40 -7.58 -9.68 1.05
C GLU A 40 -7.79 -9.79 2.56
N GLU A 41 -6.75 -10.21 3.28
CA GLU A 41 -6.74 -10.29 4.73
C GLU A 41 -6.88 -8.91 5.37
N SER A 42 -6.17 -7.92 4.85
CA SER A 42 -6.27 -6.54 5.31
C SER A 42 -7.67 -5.98 5.06
N ALA A 43 -8.25 -6.22 3.89
CA ALA A 43 -9.63 -5.83 3.58
C ALA A 43 -10.64 -6.51 4.50
N ARG A 44 -10.45 -7.80 4.81
CA ARG A 44 -11.28 -8.55 5.76
C ARG A 44 -11.26 -7.92 7.15
N ARG A 45 -10.06 -7.57 7.65
CA ARG A 45 -9.92 -6.96 8.98
C ARG A 45 -10.47 -5.54 9.04
N VAL A 46 -10.28 -4.74 8.00
CA VAL A 46 -10.88 -3.40 7.92
C VAL A 46 -12.41 -3.50 7.88
N ALA A 47 -12.98 -4.42 7.10
CA ALA A 47 -14.42 -4.66 7.07
C ALA A 47 -14.95 -5.08 8.45
N GLY A 48 -14.23 -5.95 9.15
CA GLY A 48 -14.55 -6.34 10.53
C GLY A 48 -14.54 -5.16 11.51
N LEU A 49 -13.53 -4.29 11.45
CA LEU A 49 -13.44 -3.10 12.32
C LEU A 49 -14.52 -2.06 12.01
N THR A 50 -14.89 -1.92 10.74
CA THR A 50 -15.92 -0.97 10.29
C THR A 50 -17.34 -1.53 10.35
N HIS A 51 -17.50 -2.79 10.79
CA HIS A 51 -18.77 -3.52 10.82
C HIS A 51 -19.49 -3.53 9.46
N VAL A 52 -18.71 -3.52 8.37
CA VAL A 52 -19.24 -3.58 7.01
C VAL A 52 -19.47 -5.04 6.64
N ASP A 53 -20.74 -5.38 6.43
CA ASP A 53 -21.11 -6.70 5.94
C ASP A 53 -20.76 -6.85 4.45
N LEU A 54 -19.78 -7.71 4.18
CA LEU A 54 -19.38 -8.07 2.81
C LEU A 54 -20.32 -9.12 2.19
N GLY A 55 -21.34 -9.58 2.93
CA GLY A 55 -22.32 -10.56 2.50
C GLY A 55 -21.84 -12.00 2.66
N PRO A 56 -22.52 -12.96 2.02
CA PRO A 56 -22.17 -14.38 2.09
C PRO A 56 -20.73 -14.64 1.64
N GLU A 57 -20.07 -15.66 2.19
CA GLU A 57 -18.62 -15.89 2.04
C GLU A 57 -18.15 -15.90 0.58
N ASP A 58 -18.87 -16.53 -0.33
CA ASP A 58 -18.52 -16.55 -1.77
C ASP A 58 -18.48 -15.14 -2.39
N ARG A 59 -19.39 -14.26 -1.96
CA ARG A 59 -19.41 -12.85 -2.40
C ARG A 59 -18.41 -12.02 -1.63
N ALA A 60 -18.24 -12.30 -0.33
CA ALA A 60 -17.29 -11.61 0.52
C ALA A 60 -15.85 -11.84 0.05
N ALA A 61 -15.50 -13.06 -0.37
CA ALA A 61 -14.19 -13.39 -0.94
C ALA A 61 -13.90 -12.53 -2.18
N ASN A 62 -14.83 -12.47 -3.13
CA ASN A 62 -14.70 -11.62 -4.32
C ASN A 62 -14.59 -10.13 -3.98
N ARG A 63 -15.36 -9.65 -3.00
CA ARG A 63 -15.28 -8.27 -2.52
C ARG A 63 -13.95 -7.97 -1.83
N ARG A 64 -13.41 -8.90 -1.04
CA ARG A 64 -12.06 -8.76 -0.41
C ARG A 64 -10.96 -8.73 -1.47
N ALA A 65 -11.06 -9.58 -2.49
CA ALA A 65 -10.12 -9.61 -3.62
C ALA A 65 -10.10 -8.28 -4.40
N GLY A 66 -11.24 -7.58 -4.49
CA GLY A 66 -11.30 -6.23 -5.05
C GLY A 66 -10.86 -5.13 -4.07
N LEU A 67 -11.29 -5.20 -2.81
CA LEU A 67 -11.01 -4.17 -1.80
C LEU A 67 -9.54 -4.13 -1.40
N GLY A 68 -8.86 -5.27 -1.33
CA GLY A 68 -7.45 -5.35 -0.96
C GLY A 68 -6.55 -4.45 -1.82
N PRO A 69 -6.53 -4.65 -3.15
CA PRO A 69 -5.80 -3.78 -4.07
C PRO A 69 -6.23 -2.31 -4.02
N LEU A 70 -7.54 -2.02 -3.88
CA LEU A 70 -8.04 -0.64 -3.78
C LEU A 70 -7.50 0.09 -2.55
N LEU A 71 -7.43 -0.58 -1.41
CA LEU A 71 -6.80 -0.04 -0.19
C LEU A 71 -5.32 0.24 -0.43
N GLY A 72 -4.62 -0.64 -1.15
CA GLY A 72 -3.22 -0.45 -1.54
C GLY A 72 -2.99 0.77 -2.44
N TYR A 73 -3.82 0.95 -3.48
CA TYR A 73 -3.77 2.15 -4.32
C TYR A 73 -4.11 3.42 -3.55
N GLY A 74 -5.11 3.37 -2.67
CA GLY A 74 -5.47 4.48 -1.79
C GLY A 74 -4.31 4.92 -0.90
N LEU A 75 -3.60 3.96 -0.30
CA LEU A 75 -2.37 4.22 0.47
C LEU A 75 -1.26 4.84 -0.39
N GLY A 76 -1.04 4.32 -1.60
CA GLY A 76 -0.02 4.84 -2.52
C GLY A 76 -0.27 6.29 -2.95
N VAL A 77 -1.51 6.60 -3.37
CA VAL A 77 -1.90 7.97 -3.74
C VAL A 77 -1.84 8.90 -2.54
N THR A 78 -2.38 8.49 -1.39
CA THR A 78 -2.37 9.30 -0.16
C THR A 78 -0.94 9.60 0.27
N THR A 79 -0.04 8.61 0.19
CA THR A 79 1.37 8.82 0.52
C THR A 79 2.03 9.78 -0.47
N GLY A 80 1.75 9.67 -1.77
CA GLY A 80 2.26 10.61 -2.77
C GLY A 80 1.81 12.05 -2.50
N VAL A 81 0.57 12.25 -2.09
CA VAL A 81 0.04 13.56 -1.65
C VAL A 81 0.74 14.06 -0.39
N VAL A 82 0.85 13.23 0.65
CA VAL A 82 1.55 13.56 1.90
C VAL A 82 3.00 13.93 1.64
N PHE A 83 3.67 13.21 0.75
CA PHE A 83 5.01 13.54 0.33
C PHE A 83 5.09 14.88 -0.38
N ALA A 84 4.20 15.17 -1.34
CA ALA A 84 4.19 16.46 -2.00
C ALA A 84 3.97 17.63 -1.01
N LEU A 85 3.18 17.40 0.05
CA LEU A 85 3.01 18.35 1.15
C LEU A 85 4.31 18.55 1.95
N LEU A 86 5.00 17.47 2.29
CA LEU A 86 6.22 17.49 3.11
C LEU A 86 7.48 17.95 2.35
N ALA A 87 7.60 17.58 1.07
CA ALA A 87 8.76 17.86 0.23
C ALA A 87 8.89 19.35 -0.10
N GLY A 88 7.77 20.09 -0.20
CA GLY A 88 7.71 21.54 -0.11
C GLY A 88 8.83 22.30 -0.87
N HIS A 89 9.42 23.31 -0.22
CA HIS A 89 10.49 24.17 -0.75
C HIS A 89 11.91 23.59 -0.54
N ARG A 90 12.04 22.37 0.00
CA ARG A 90 13.34 21.81 0.36
C ARG A 90 13.93 21.07 -0.83
N ARG A 91 15.13 21.47 -1.24
CA ARG A 91 15.97 20.69 -2.16
C ARG A 91 16.52 19.47 -1.43
N THR A 92 15.67 18.47 -1.23
CA THR A 92 16.05 17.20 -0.65
C THR A 92 16.77 16.39 -1.72
N PRO A 93 17.96 15.83 -1.46
CA PRO A 93 18.64 14.97 -2.44
C PRO A 93 17.73 13.79 -2.80
N LEU A 94 17.62 13.48 -4.10
CA LEU A 94 16.75 12.42 -4.60
C LEU A 94 16.90 11.08 -3.86
N PRO A 95 18.11 10.59 -3.52
CA PRO A 95 18.27 9.33 -2.80
C PRO A 95 17.67 9.38 -1.39
N VAL A 96 17.83 10.52 -0.71
CA VAL A 96 17.30 10.73 0.64
C VAL A 96 15.78 10.79 0.60
N ALA A 97 15.22 11.48 -0.41
CA ALA A 97 13.78 11.51 -0.62
C ALA A 97 13.21 10.12 -0.87
N VAL A 98 13.85 9.31 -1.73
CA VAL A 98 13.44 7.93 -2.03
C VAL A 98 13.53 7.04 -0.80
N LEU A 99 14.61 7.11 -0.01
CA LEU A 99 14.77 6.31 1.21
C LEU A 99 13.73 6.68 2.27
N LEU A 100 13.52 7.98 2.51
CA LEU A 100 12.54 8.44 3.49
C LEU A 100 11.11 8.08 3.07
N LEU A 101 10.81 8.22 1.77
CA LEU A 101 9.51 7.83 1.23
C LEU A 101 9.28 6.33 1.28
N GLY A 102 10.19 5.56 0.69
CA GLY A 102 10.06 4.11 0.62
C GLY A 102 10.06 3.49 2.02
N GLY A 103 10.97 3.92 2.88
CA GLY A 103 11.03 3.48 4.27
C GLY A 103 9.81 3.92 5.08
N GLY A 104 9.32 5.15 4.88
CA GLY A 104 8.12 5.66 5.54
C GLY A 104 6.85 4.92 5.12
N VAL A 105 6.69 4.65 3.82
CA VAL A 105 5.58 3.85 3.27
C VAL A 105 5.63 2.43 3.81
N MET A 106 6.81 1.80 3.78
CA MET A 106 6.99 0.45 4.32
C MET A 106 6.61 0.42 5.80
N ALA A 107 7.19 1.32 6.62
CA ALA A 107 6.88 1.38 8.04
C ALA A 107 5.40 1.66 8.33
N ALA A 108 4.75 2.55 7.56
CA ALA A 108 3.33 2.83 7.70
C ALA A 108 2.47 1.62 7.29
N SER A 109 2.82 0.96 6.19
CA SER A 109 2.10 -0.22 5.69
C SER A 109 2.27 -1.39 6.65
N ASP A 110 3.50 -1.75 7.00
CA ASP A 110 3.82 -2.82 7.95
C ASP A 110 3.26 -2.52 9.33
N GLY A 111 3.34 -1.27 9.79
CA GLY A 111 2.76 -0.82 11.05
C GLY A 111 1.24 -0.96 11.06
N SER A 112 0.55 -0.55 9.99
CA SER A 112 -0.90 -0.72 9.87
C SER A 112 -1.31 -2.19 9.81
N MET A 113 -0.58 -3.03 9.05
CA MET A 113 -0.82 -4.48 9.02
C MET A 113 -0.54 -5.15 10.37
N THR A 114 0.45 -4.66 11.12
CA THR A 114 0.77 -5.14 12.47
C THR A 114 -0.34 -4.76 13.45
N ALA A 115 -0.80 -3.51 13.41
CA ALA A 115 -1.91 -3.03 14.24
C ALA A 115 -3.22 -3.77 13.91
N LEU A 116 -3.45 -4.07 12.64
CA LEU A 116 -4.56 -4.92 12.21
C LEU A 116 -4.34 -6.39 12.60
N GLY A 117 -3.13 -6.81 12.99
CA GLY A 117 -2.78 -8.20 13.33
C GLY A 117 -2.67 -9.14 12.13
N VAL A 118 -2.54 -8.57 10.93
CA VAL A 118 -2.32 -9.29 9.66
C VAL A 118 -0.91 -9.83 9.59
N THR A 119 0.06 -9.08 10.11
CA THR A 119 1.47 -9.47 10.21
C THR A 119 1.99 -9.35 11.64
N ASP A 120 3.07 -10.05 11.95
CA ASP A 120 3.77 -9.97 13.23
C ASP A 120 5.27 -9.82 12.97
N PRO A 121 5.84 -8.60 13.08
CA PRO A 121 7.24 -8.35 12.78
C PRO A 121 8.19 -9.08 13.73
N ARG A 122 7.72 -9.53 14.90
CA ARG A 122 8.52 -10.33 15.84
C ARG A 122 8.73 -11.76 15.37
N ARG A 123 7.90 -12.23 14.42
CA ARG A 123 7.98 -13.56 13.82
C ARG A 123 8.63 -13.57 12.44
N TRP A 124 9.12 -12.43 11.96
CA TRP A 124 9.84 -12.38 10.69
C TRP A 124 11.17 -13.13 10.83
N SER A 125 11.30 -14.24 10.10
CA SER A 125 12.56 -14.97 10.04
C SER A 125 13.58 -14.16 9.23
N ARG A 126 14.85 -14.18 9.66
CA ARG A 126 15.98 -13.58 8.92
C ARG A 126 16.55 -14.50 7.82
N THR A 127 15.99 -15.70 7.68
CA THR A 127 16.41 -16.74 6.74
C THR A 127 15.62 -16.67 5.45
#